data_AF-A0A967D0M8-F1
#
_entry.id   AF-A0A967D0M8-F1
#
_cell.length_a   1.000
_cell.length_b   1.000
_cell.length_c   1.000
_cell.angle_alpha   90.00
_cell.angle_beta   90.00
_cell.angle_gamma   90.00
#
_symmetry.space_group_name_H-M   'P 1'
#
loop_
_entity.id
_entity.type
_entity.pdbx_description
1 polymer ?
#
loop_
_entity_poly.entity_id
_entity_poly.type
_entity_poly.pdbx_seq_one_letter_code
_entity_poly.pdbx_strand_id
1 'polypeptide(L)' 'GTAMNPIDHPHGGGEGRTKGGRHPVSPTGKSAKGGGTRKPRKPSGAAIIRRRKSKRYGQLRVR' A
#
# COMPACT_ATOMS: atom_id res chain seq x y z
N GLY A 1 11.33 -1.17 -1.40
CA GLY A 1 12.77 -1.31 -1.14
C GLY A 1 13.37 -2.46 -1.88
N THR A 2 13.33 -2.45 -3.22
CA THR A 2 13.98 -3.48 -4.04
C THR A 2 15.50 -3.36 -4.04
N ALA A 3 16.01 -2.15 -3.81
CA ALA A 3 17.44 -1.87 -3.67
C ALA A 3 17.98 -2.11 -2.24
N MET A 4 17.12 -2.56 -1.32
CA MET A 4 17.49 -2.76 0.09
C MET A 4 17.82 -4.23 0.34
N ASN A 5 18.35 -4.55 1.52
CA ASN A 5 18.56 -5.93 1.92
C ASN A 5 17.25 -6.58 2.42
N PRO A 6 17.17 -7.92 2.49
CA PRO A 6 15.98 -8.62 2.99
C PRO A 6 15.54 -8.21 4.41
N ILE A 7 16.49 -7.80 5.26
CA ILE A 7 16.23 -7.34 6.63
C ILE A 7 15.54 -5.97 6.69
N ASP A 8 15.84 -5.11 5.72
CA ASP A 8 15.40 -3.71 5.73
C ASP A 8 14.03 -3.53 5.09
N HIS A 9 13.70 -4.37 4.10
CA HIS A 9 12.45 -4.25 3.37
C HIS A 9 11.97 -5.60 2.88
N PRO A 10 10.65 -5.87 2.90
CA PRO A 10 10.06 -7.04 2.27
C PRO A 10 10.37 -7.22 0.77
N HIS A 11 10.90 -6.20 0.09
CA HIS A 11 11.25 -6.29 -1.34
C HIS A 11 12.75 -6.41 -1.55
N GLY A 12 13.52 -6.39 -0.47
CA GLY A 12 14.97 -6.37 -0.53
C GLY A 12 15.56 -7.73 -0.84
N GLY A 13 16.78 -7.69 -1.39
CA GLY A 13 17.55 -8.84 -1.82
C GLY A 13 17.12 -9.46 -3.16
N GLY A 14 17.61 -10.68 -3.37
CA GLY A 14 17.58 -11.36 -4.66
C GLY A 14 18.81 -11.02 -5.51
N GLU A 15 19.10 -11.88 -6.48
CA GLU A 15 20.19 -11.66 -7.42
C GLU A 15 19.78 -10.64 -8.49
N GLY A 16 20.58 -9.60 -8.67
CA GLY A 16 20.28 -8.51 -9.61
C GLY A 16 19.04 -7.70 -9.22
N ARG A 17 18.34 -7.14 -10.21
CA ARG A 17 17.15 -6.30 -9.97
C ARG A 17 15.89 -7.14 -9.95
N THR A 18 15.46 -7.57 -8.76
CA THR A 18 14.21 -8.32 -8.57
C THR A 18 13.13 -7.49 -7.88
N LYS A 19 11.87 -7.93 -7.97
CA LYS A 19 10.71 -7.29 -7.30
C LYS A 19 10.35 -7.96 -5.97
N GLY A 20 11.17 -8.90 -5.47
CA GLY A 20 10.95 -9.61 -4.20
C GLY A 20 9.76 -10.59 -4.17
N GLY A 21 9.17 -10.91 -5.34
CA GLY A 21 8.19 -12.00 -5.52
C GLY A 21 6.83 -11.85 -4.82
N ARG A 22 6.54 -10.68 -4.21
CA ARG A 22 5.36 -10.47 -3.35
C ARG A 22 4.55 -9.24 -3.75
N HIS A 23 3.31 -9.14 -3.26
CA HIS A 23 2.51 -7.93 -3.46
C HIS A 23 3.25 -6.68 -2.96
N PRO A 24 3.06 -5.51 -3.60
CA PRO A 24 3.78 -4.31 -3.18
C PRO A 24 3.35 -3.87 -1.77
N VAL A 25 4.33 -3.75 -0.88
CA VAL A 25 4.17 -3.40 0.53
C VAL A 25 5.12 -2.26 0.92
N SER A 26 4.82 -1.60 2.04
CA SER A 26 5.72 -0.66 2.72
C SER A 26 6.88 -1.40 3.41
N PRO A 27 7.87 -0.68 3.96
CA PRO A 27 8.95 -1.30 4.75
C PRO A 27 8.42 -2.15 5.92
N THR A 28 7.31 -1.72 6.53
CA THR A 28 6.62 -2.41 7.62
C THR A 28 5.63 -3.49 7.17
N GLY A 29 5.57 -3.83 5.89
CA GLY A 29 4.70 -4.89 5.36
C GLY A 29 3.25 -4.48 5.08
N LYS A 30 2.88 -3.20 5.24
CA LYS A 30 1.54 -2.73 4.92
C LYS A 30 1.35 -2.65 3.40
N SER A 31 0.25 -3.20 2.89
CA SER A 31 -0.06 -3.17 1.44
C SER A 31 -0.03 -1.75 0.87
N ALA A 32 0.73 -1.55 -0.20
CA ALA A 32 0.92 -0.25 -0.85
C ALA A 32 -0.01 -0.05 -2.06
N LYS A 33 -0.66 -1.10 -2.54
CA LYS A 33 -1.64 -1.06 -3.64
C LYS A 33 -3.05 -1.20 -3.09
N GLY A 34 -3.79 -0.09 -3.11
CA GLY A 34 -5.19 -0.07 -2.67
C GLY A 34 -5.37 -0.19 -1.15
N GLY A 35 -6.63 -0.33 -0.73
CA GLY A 35 -7.00 -0.43 0.69
C GLY A 35 -7.10 0.90 1.42
N GLY A 36 -8.14 1.06 2.25
CA GLY A 36 -8.27 2.20 3.16
C GLY A 36 -7.37 2.01 4.38
N THR A 37 -6.53 2.99 4.70
CA THR A 37 -5.62 2.90 5.86
C THR A 37 -6.18 3.54 7.13
N ARG A 38 -7.32 4.24 7.02
CA ARG A 38 -7.98 4.93 8.13
C ARG A 38 -8.76 3.94 8.99
N LYS A 39 -8.65 4.09 10.32
CA LYS A 39 -9.47 3.33 11.28
C LYS A 39 -10.97 3.59 11.05
N PRO A 40 -11.82 2.55 10.96
CA PRO A 40 -13.24 2.72 10.65
C PRO A 40 -14.01 3.47 11.75
N ARG A 41 -13.65 3.28 13.02
CA ARG A 41 -14.32 3.87 14.20
C ARG A 41 -13.68 5.17 14.70
N LYS A 42 -12.93 5.90 13.88
CA LYS A 42 -12.33 7.18 14.29
C LYS A 42 -13.45 8.23 14.47
N PRO A 43 -13.61 8.91 15.62
CA PRO A 43 -14.72 9.83 15.88
C PRO A 43 -14.90 10.93 14.83
N SER A 44 -13.79 11.48 14.32
CA SER A 44 -13.81 12.45 13.22
C SER A 44 -14.31 11.90 11.88
N GLY A 45 -14.74 10.64 11.83
CA GLY A 45 -15.50 10.08 10.71
C GLY A 45 -16.90 10.69 10.58
N ALA A 46 -17.51 11.14 11.69
CA ALA A 46 -18.83 11.77 11.68
C ALA A 46 -18.85 13.09 10.88
N ALA A 47 -17.73 13.81 10.86
CA ALA A 47 -17.59 15.06 10.10
C ALA A 47 -17.30 14.85 8.60
N ILE A 48 -17.20 13.61 8.12
CA ILE A 48 -16.85 13.34 6.70
C ILE A 48 -18.13 13.14 5.88
N ILE A 49 -18.49 14.15 5.09
CA ILE A 49 -19.66 14.09 4.18
C ILE A 49 -19.39 13.17 2.99
N ARG A 50 -18.20 13.24 2.38
CA ARG A 50 -17.82 12.40 1.22
C ARG A 50 -16.34 12.05 1.24
N ARG A 51 -16.02 10.79 0.95
CA ARG A 51 -14.64 10.33 0.77
C ARG A 51 -14.12 10.66 -0.63
N ARG A 52 -12.82 10.99 -0.71
CA ARG A 52 -12.11 11.12 -1.97
C ARG A 52 -12.04 9.75 -2.68
N LYS A 53 -12.44 9.71 -3.95
CA LYS A 53 -12.27 8.53 -4.80
C LYS A 53 -10.95 8.63 -5.56
N SER A 54 -10.13 7.57 -5.52
CA SER A 54 -8.85 7.51 -6.25
C SER A 54 -8.95 6.50 -7.38
N LYS A 55 -8.57 6.90 -8.60
CA LYS A 55 -8.36 5.96 -9.71
C LYS A 55 -7.05 5.16 -9.57
N ARG A 56 -6.12 5.66 -8.76
CA ARG A 56 -4.82 5.03 -8.52
C ARG A 56 -5.03 3.69 -7.78
N TYR A 57 -4.45 2.61 -8.31
CA TYR A 57 -4.44 1.26 -7.73
C TYR A 57 -5.81 0.56 -7.65
N GLY A 58 -6.73 0.83 -8.59
CA GLY A 58 -7.95 0.03 -8.77
C GLY A 58 -9.06 0.25 -7.74
N GLN A 59 -8.96 1.28 -6.90
CA GLN A 59 -10.07 1.67 -5.98
C GLN A 59 -11.32 2.17 -6.72
N LEU A 60 -11.16 2.56 -7.98
CA LEU A 60 -12.26 2.80 -8.90
C LEU A 60 -12.06 1.91 -10.12
N ARG A 61 -13.10 1.15 -10.50
CA ARG A 61 -13.18 0.59 -11.85
C ARG A 61 -13.47 1.76 -12.79
N VAL A 62 -12.54 2.04 -13.70
CA VAL A 62 -12.82 2.90 -14.84
C VAL A 62 -13.79 2.09 -15.70
N ARG A 63 -15.04 2.55 -15.81
CA ARG A 63 -15.98 2.06 -16.81
C ARG A 63 -15.61 2.69 -18.14
#